data_AF-A0A7Y5T0C7-F1
#
_entry.id   AF-A0A7Y5T0C7-F1
#
_cell.length_a   1.000
_cell.length_b   1.000
_cell.length_c   1.000
_cell.angle_alpha   90.00
_cell.angle_beta   90.00
_cell.angle_gamma   90.00
#
_symmetry.space_group_name_H-M   'P 1'
#
loop_
_entity.id
_entity.type
_entity.pdbx_description
1 polymer ?
#
loop_
_entity_poly.entity_id
_entity_poly.type
_entity_poly.pdbx_seq_one_letter_code
_entity_poly.pdbx_strand_id
1 'polypeptide(L)'
;MKVNLISYENVNEWILGKFALRMNDHLISMGIQSVISSTPDPEADINHHIYYEHVIPDHNRQSVETMMITHVDQDKKLKKLKHQLVTMDAGICMSAETMNLLVAHGLDKKRLTWVYTPQDGVIKPRKKNIGITTRLYADGRKREFLIDRLIMTLDPELFSFTIMGGGWESRVSRMKEAGFSVSWFPDFDLDSYQRLIPGLDYYLYTGEDEGQIGVLDALAAGVSVITTPQGYHLDVASGAIPFFFRSENELISVFDSITAEIRQRTGSVSDWTWEKYTKKHLEIWLYLHNKAHHKSVAFSQFQNPDGLNGLINVQSVTLTQKWVLLQKNWKIRWKGKIRTKRKYRFLRPFLRFLES
;
A
#
# COMPACT_ATOMS: atom_id res chain seq x y z
N MET A 1 32.06 9.14 3.83
CA MET A 1 31.14 9.96 3.03
C MET A 1 30.27 10.75 3.99
N LYS A 2 30.16 12.06 3.79
CA LYS A 2 29.34 12.99 4.55
C LYS A 2 28.12 13.40 3.73
N VAL A 3 26.93 13.15 4.27
CA VAL A 3 25.64 13.45 3.64
C VAL A 3 24.93 14.52 4.43
N ASN A 4 24.46 15.55 3.75
CA ASN A 4 23.56 16.55 4.31
C ASN A 4 22.17 16.38 3.69
N LEU A 5 21.20 15.97 4.50
CA LEU A 5 19.79 15.88 4.11
C LEU A 5 19.14 17.24 4.35
N ILE A 6 18.72 17.89 3.28
CA ILE A 6 18.21 19.26 3.33
C ILE A 6 16.69 19.22 3.42
N SER A 7 16.17 19.53 4.60
CA SER A 7 14.76 19.74 4.90
C SER A 7 14.50 21.22 5.15
N TYR A 8 13.81 21.85 4.21
CA TYR A 8 13.42 23.27 4.31
C TYR A 8 12.28 23.53 5.28
N GLU A 9 11.58 22.46 5.67
CA GLU A 9 10.47 22.47 6.61
C GLU A 9 10.92 21.87 7.94
N ASN A 10 10.15 22.13 8.99
CA ASN A 10 10.37 21.53 10.29
C ASN A 10 10.24 20.00 10.19
N VAL A 11 11.28 19.29 10.61
CA VAL A 11 11.40 17.84 10.44
C VAL A 11 10.36 17.04 11.25
N ASN A 12 9.73 17.67 12.25
CA ASN A 12 8.76 17.03 13.12
C ASN A 12 7.30 17.26 12.71
N GLU A 13 7.04 18.05 11.65
CA GLU A 13 5.67 18.45 11.31
C GLU A 13 4.94 17.42 10.44
N TRP A 14 5.57 16.93 9.36
CA TRP A 14 4.86 16.11 8.38
C TRP A 14 5.77 15.15 7.59
N ILE A 15 5.26 14.65 6.45
CA ILE A 15 5.85 13.57 5.67
C ILE A 15 7.28 13.85 5.19
N LEU A 16 7.60 15.08 4.78
CA LEU A 16 8.94 15.42 4.29
C LEU A 16 9.98 15.35 5.40
N GLY A 17 9.65 15.89 6.58
CA GLY A 17 10.47 15.75 7.78
C GLY A 17 10.74 14.29 8.15
N LYS A 18 9.73 13.44 8.02
CA LYS A 18 9.87 11.99 8.20
C LYS A 18 10.84 11.34 7.21
N PHE A 19 10.84 11.75 5.93
CA PHE A 19 11.86 11.28 4.97
C PHE A 19 13.27 11.63 5.46
N ALA A 20 13.49 12.88 5.86
CA ALA A 20 14.78 13.33 6.36
C ALA A 20 15.23 12.51 7.59
N LEU A 21 14.35 12.38 8.60
CA LEU A 21 14.64 11.64 9.83
C LEU A 21 14.94 10.16 9.57
N ARG A 22 14.06 9.46 8.84
CA ARG A 22 14.22 8.03 8.59
C ARG A 22 15.45 7.71 7.73
N MET A 23 15.73 8.53 6.72
CA MET A 23 16.95 8.38 5.94
C MET A 23 18.19 8.62 6.80
N ASN A 24 18.18 9.66 7.63
CA ASN A 24 19.28 9.98 8.53
C ASN A 24 19.59 8.82 9.48
N ASP A 25 18.57 8.28 10.14
CA ASP A 25 18.70 7.14 11.06
C ASP A 25 19.36 5.93 10.35
N HIS A 26 18.86 5.59 9.15
CA HIS A 26 19.41 4.47 8.40
C HIS A 26 20.82 4.73 7.87
N LEU A 27 21.14 5.95 7.43
CA LEU A 27 22.50 6.31 7.00
C LEU A 27 23.49 6.19 8.15
N ILE A 28 23.15 6.71 9.33
CA ILE A 28 23.98 6.59 10.53
C ILE A 28 24.17 5.12 10.90
N SER A 29 23.10 4.31 10.85
CA SER A 29 23.21 2.87 11.13
C SER A 29 24.11 2.11 10.15
N MET A 30 24.28 2.64 8.92
CA MET A 30 25.19 2.12 7.90
C MET A 30 26.62 2.69 8.02
N GLY A 31 26.92 3.47 9.07
CA GLY A 31 28.24 4.09 9.27
C GLY A 31 28.50 5.33 8.40
N ILE A 32 27.46 5.91 7.79
CA ILE A 32 27.56 7.14 7.01
C ILE A 32 27.39 8.34 7.94
N GLN A 33 28.26 9.34 7.80
CA GLN A 33 28.09 10.62 8.51
C GLN A 33 26.94 11.37 7.86
N SER A 34 25.81 11.49 8.57
CA SER A 34 24.61 12.16 8.08
C SER A 34 24.15 13.24 9.06
N VAL A 35 23.74 14.38 8.52
CA VAL A 35 23.10 15.47 9.25
C VAL A 35 21.84 15.91 8.51
N ILE A 36 20.90 16.48 9.25
CA ILE A 36 19.73 17.14 8.67
C ILE A 36 19.88 18.64 8.90
N SER A 37 19.71 19.43 7.85
CA SER A 37 19.77 20.89 7.92
C SER A 37 18.76 21.54 6.99
N SER A 38 18.64 22.86 7.05
CA SER A 38 17.76 23.64 6.17
C SER A 38 18.49 24.27 4.97
N THR A 39 19.81 24.07 4.86
CA THR A 39 20.65 24.71 3.85
C THR A 39 21.72 23.73 3.35
N PRO A 40 22.20 23.87 2.09
CA PRO A 40 23.35 23.11 1.62
C PRO A 40 24.59 23.30 2.52
N ASP A 41 25.38 22.24 2.66
CA ASP A 41 26.66 22.26 3.33
C ASP A 41 27.77 22.10 2.27
N PRO A 42 28.61 23.13 2.04
CA PRO A 42 29.65 23.06 1.02
C PRO A 42 30.73 22.00 1.32
N GLU A 43 30.85 21.58 2.58
CA GLU A 43 31.80 20.55 3.01
C GLU A 43 31.18 19.15 3.00
N ALA A 44 29.94 18.99 2.54
CA ALA A 44 29.32 17.68 2.38
C ALA A 44 29.72 17.04 1.04
N ASP A 45 29.93 15.72 1.03
CA ASP A 45 30.11 14.99 -0.23
C ASP A 45 28.81 15.01 -1.04
N ILE A 46 27.68 14.90 -0.34
CA ILE A 46 26.33 14.86 -0.89
C ILE A 46 25.45 15.86 -0.16
N ASN A 47 24.79 16.72 -0.92
CA ASN A 47 23.62 17.47 -0.48
C ASN A 47 22.38 16.86 -1.17
N HIS A 48 21.44 16.38 -0.36
CA HIS A 48 20.20 15.77 -0.85
C HIS A 48 19.00 16.58 -0.38
N HIS A 49 18.33 17.23 -1.34
CA HIS A 49 17.15 18.02 -1.08
C HIS A 49 15.89 17.14 -0.98
N ILE A 50 15.33 17.06 0.21
CA ILE A 50 14.12 16.26 0.49
C ILE A 50 12.90 16.82 -0.25
N TYR A 51 12.90 18.11 -0.62
CA TYR A 51 11.83 18.70 -1.41
C TYR A 51 12.36 19.58 -2.52
N TYR A 52 12.19 19.13 -3.76
CA TYR A 52 12.70 19.82 -4.94
C TYR A 52 12.13 21.24 -5.13
N GLU A 53 10.91 21.53 -4.66
CA GLU A 53 10.28 22.83 -4.92
C GLU A 53 10.97 23.98 -4.18
N HIS A 54 11.79 23.72 -3.17
CA HIS A 54 12.53 24.77 -2.45
C HIS A 54 13.99 24.88 -2.89
N VAL A 55 14.43 24.02 -3.82
CA VAL A 55 15.79 24.04 -4.35
C VAL A 55 16.05 25.31 -5.14
N ILE A 56 17.14 25.99 -4.77
CA ILE A 56 17.70 27.13 -5.48
C ILE A 56 18.96 26.64 -6.21
N PRO A 57 19.02 26.70 -7.55
CA PRO A 57 20.20 26.33 -8.32
C PRO A 57 21.45 27.11 -7.92
N ASP A 58 22.55 26.40 -7.65
CA ASP A 58 23.88 26.97 -7.50
C ASP A 58 24.85 26.35 -8.52
N HIS A 59 25.52 27.21 -9.28
CA HIS A 59 26.49 26.84 -10.31
C HIS A 59 27.92 26.70 -9.77
N ASN A 60 28.20 27.20 -8.57
CA ASN A 60 29.53 27.21 -7.95
C ASN A 60 29.71 26.11 -6.90
N ARG A 61 28.76 25.18 -6.83
CA ARG A 61 28.78 24.04 -5.92
C ARG A 61 29.97 23.10 -6.15
N GLN A 62 30.43 22.49 -5.08
CA GLN A 62 31.50 21.48 -5.09
C GLN A 62 31.01 20.07 -4.71
N SER A 63 29.89 20.00 -3.98
CA SER A 63 29.18 18.79 -3.57
C SER A 63 28.37 18.19 -4.70
N VAL A 64 28.09 16.87 -4.61
CA VAL A 64 27.04 16.24 -5.42
C VAL A 64 25.67 16.72 -4.92
N GLU A 65 24.82 17.17 -5.85
CA GLU A 65 23.48 17.68 -5.53
C GLU A 65 22.41 16.78 -6.12
N THR A 66 21.54 16.27 -5.24
CA THR A 66 20.39 15.48 -5.65
C THR A 66 19.12 16.02 -5.03
N MET A 67 17.98 15.77 -5.66
CA MET A 67 16.68 16.20 -5.14
C MET A 67 15.63 15.11 -5.24
N MET A 68 14.79 14.98 -4.21
CA MET A 68 13.60 14.15 -4.27
C MET A 68 12.48 14.90 -4.99
N ILE A 69 11.98 14.28 -6.07
CA ILE A 69 10.87 14.79 -6.87
C ILE A 69 9.59 14.06 -6.45
N THR A 70 8.67 14.80 -5.81
CA THR A 70 7.46 14.23 -5.25
C THR A 70 6.32 14.12 -6.27
N HIS A 71 5.61 15.21 -6.53
CA HIS A 71 4.52 15.29 -7.50
C HIS A 71 4.67 16.52 -8.39
N VAL A 72 4.45 16.35 -9.70
CA VAL A 72 4.57 17.41 -10.70
C VAL A 72 3.24 17.56 -11.42
N ASP A 73 2.34 18.33 -10.80
CA ASP A 73 0.94 18.48 -11.18
C ASP A 73 0.64 19.79 -11.92
N GLN A 74 1.64 20.67 -12.06
CA GLN A 74 1.51 22.00 -12.66
C GLN A 74 2.67 22.32 -13.61
N ASP A 75 2.37 23.02 -14.70
CA ASP A 75 3.39 23.48 -15.67
C ASP A 75 4.48 24.33 -15.01
N LYS A 76 4.11 25.12 -13.99
CA LYS A 76 5.08 25.93 -13.23
C LYS A 76 6.14 25.04 -12.55
N LYS A 77 5.71 23.93 -11.93
CA LYS A 77 6.61 22.97 -11.29
C LYS A 77 7.50 22.26 -12.30
N LEU A 78 6.95 21.88 -13.46
CA LEU A 78 7.70 21.29 -14.56
C LEU A 78 8.78 22.24 -15.10
N LYS A 79 8.43 23.52 -15.35
CA LYS A 79 9.39 24.54 -15.79
C LYS A 79 10.49 24.76 -14.75
N LYS A 80 10.12 24.77 -13.46
CA LYS A 80 11.09 24.88 -12.36
C LYS A 80 12.07 23.71 -12.34
N LEU A 81 11.58 22.47 -12.46
CA LEU A 81 12.42 21.28 -12.54
C LEU A 81 13.37 21.30 -13.73
N LYS A 82 12.92 21.76 -14.91
CA LYS A 82 13.80 21.92 -16.08
C LYS A 82 14.98 22.83 -15.79
N HIS A 83 14.75 23.92 -15.07
CA HIS A 83 15.80 24.85 -14.68
C HIS A 83 16.72 24.23 -13.60
N GLN A 84 16.15 23.61 -12.56
CA GLN A 84 16.92 22.99 -11.48
C GLN A 84 17.80 21.83 -11.96
N LEU A 85 17.32 21.00 -12.89
CA LEU A 85 18.11 19.87 -13.40
C LEU A 85 19.33 20.28 -14.23
N VAL A 86 19.46 21.54 -14.63
CA VAL A 86 20.69 22.05 -15.25
C VAL A 86 21.85 21.97 -14.25
N THR A 87 21.59 22.35 -13.00
CA THR A 87 22.58 22.39 -11.93
C THR A 87 22.62 21.13 -11.09
N MET A 88 21.55 20.33 -11.01
CA MET A 88 21.50 19.13 -10.17
C MET A 88 22.14 17.91 -10.87
N ASP A 89 22.78 17.03 -10.11
CA ASP A 89 23.35 15.78 -10.64
C ASP A 89 22.28 14.71 -10.86
N ALA A 90 21.26 14.66 -9.99
CA ALA A 90 20.12 13.77 -10.18
C ALA A 90 18.83 14.29 -9.53
N GLY A 91 17.73 14.13 -10.24
CA GLY A 91 16.37 14.13 -9.70
C GLY A 91 15.89 12.70 -9.46
N ILE A 92 15.49 12.40 -8.23
CA ILE A 92 15.03 11.08 -7.80
C ILE A 92 13.51 11.14 -7.60
N CYS A 93 12.76 10.55 -8.53
CA CYS A 93 11.30 10.52 -8.48
C CYS A 93 10.78 9.46 -7.50
N MET A 94 9.59 9.69 -6.95
CA MET A 94 8.90 8.68 -6.11
C MET A 94 8.37 7.47 -6.91
N SER A 95 8.33 7.55 -8.24
CA SER A 95 7.82 6.48 -9.12
C SER A 95 8.41 6.51 -10.53
N ALA A 96 8.36 5.36 -11.21
CA ALA A 96 8.72 5.24 -12.62
C ALA A 96 7.80 6.07 -13.53
N GLU A 97 6.52 6.17 -13.20
CA GLU A 97 5.54 6.96 -13.96
C GLU A 97 5.93 8.44 -13.98
N THR A 98 6.21 9.02 -12.81
CA THR A 98 6.63 10.43 -12.71
C THR A 98 7.90 10.66 -13.52
N MET A 99 8.90 9.79 -13.39
CA MET A 99 10.14 9.90 -14.15
C MET A 99 9.89 9.84 -15.67
N ASN A 100 9.12 8.87 -16.15
CA ASN A 100 8.79 8.71 -17.57
C ASN A 100 8.01 9.91 -18.11
N LEU A 101 7.09 10.46 -17.31
CA LEU A 101 6.37 11.67 -17.67
C LEU A 101 7.32 12.86 -17.81
N LEU A 102 8.25 13.05 -16.88
CA LEU A 102 9.24 14.13 -16.97
C LEU A 102 10.13 13.99 -18.21
N VAL A 103 10.60 12.79 -18.51
CA VAL A 103 11.39 12.50 -19.72
C VAL A 103 10.58 12.80 -20.98
N ALA A 104 9.31 12.39 -21.04
CA ALA A 104 8.42 12.70 -22.15
C ALA A 104 8.18 14.21 -22.34
N HIS A 105 8.36 15.02 -21.28
CA HIS A 105 8.31 16.48 -21.34
C HIS A 105 9.68 17.13 -21.65
N GLY A 106 10.68 16.33 -22.00
CA GLY A 106 12.00 16.77 -22.45
C GLY A 106 13.00 17.00 -21.33
N LEU A 107 12.81 16.42 -20.14
CA LEU A 107 13.85 16.43 -19.11
C LEU A 107 14.89 15.33 -19.41
N ASP A 108 16.15 15.61 -19.08
CA ASP A 108 17.25 14.69 -19.36
C ASP A 108 17.13 13.39 -18.54
N LYS A 109 16.88 12.27 -19.23
CA LYS A 109 16.79 10.93 -18.63
C LYS A 109 18.06 10.55 -17.88
N LYS A 110 19.24 11.03 -18.29
CA LYS A 110 20.53 10.71 -17.65
C LYS A 110 20.67 11.34 -16.27
N ARG A 111 19.83 12.32 -15.94
CA ARG A 111 19.75 13.00 -14.64
C ARG A 111 18.50 12.62 -13.86
N LEU A 112 17.73 11.64 -14.33
CA LEU A 112 16.47 11.25 -13.70
C LEU A 112 16.47 9.76 -13.39
N THR A 113 16.09 9.43 -12.17
CA THR A 113 15.76 8.07 -11.76
C THR A 113 14.56 8.08 -10.82
N TRP A 114 14.21 6.92 -10.27
CA TRP A 114 13.16 6.78 -9.28
C TRP A 114 13.55 5.78 -8.20
N VAL A 115 12.99 5.96 -7.01
CA VAL A 115 13.04 4.99 -5.93
C VAL A 115 11.65 4.96 -5.31
N TYR A 116 11.06 3.77 -5.17
CA TYR A 116 9.73 3.63 -4.58
C TYR A 116 9.72 4.10 -3.13
N THR A 117 8.67 4.81 -2.78
CA THR A 117 8.54 5.40 -1.45
C THR A 117 8.29 4.34 -0.40
N PRO A 118 8.93 4.44 0.76
CA PRO A 118 8.87 3.40 1.76
C PRO A 118 7.62 3.49 2.65
N GLN A 119 7.28 2.37 3.26
CA GLN A 119 6.30 2.23 4.33
C GLN A 119 6.99 1.84 5.65
N ASP A 120 6.35 2.14 6.78
CA ASP A 120 6.98 2.01 8.11
C ASP A 120 7.06 0.58 8.65
N GLY A 121 6.35 -0.37 8.05
CA GLY A 121 6.22 -1.75 8.54
C GLY A 121 5.30 -1.92 9.76
N VAL A 122 4.75 -0.81 10.29
CA VAL A 122 3.90 -0.79 11.49
C VAL A 122 2.46 -1.16 11.18
N ILE A 123 1.93 -0.74 10.03
CA ILE A 123 0.55 -1.03 9.64
C ILE A 123 0.44 -2.52 9.28
N LYS A 124 -0.44 -3.23 9.98
CA LYS A 124 -0.74 -4.64 9.73
C LYS A 124 -2.06 -4.79 8.97
N PRO A 125 -2.26 -5.90 8.23
CA PRO A 125 -3.52 -6.17 7.57
C PRO A 125 -4.64 -6.27 8.61
N ARG A 126 -5.81 -5.71 8.30
CA ARG A 126 -6.99 -5.88 9.15
C ARG A 126 -7.44 -7.34 9.09
N LYS A 127 -7.70 -7.95 10.25
CA LYS A 127 -8.31 -9.28 10.35
C LYS A 127 -9.65 -9.31 9.63
N LYS A 128 -9.89 -10.34 8.82
CA LYS A 128 -11.18 -10.63 8.21
C LYS A 128 -12.13 -11.20 9.27
N ASN A 129 -13.30 -10.58 9.42
CA ASN A 129 -14.29 -11.01 10.40
C ASN A 129 -15.25 -12.02 9.77
N ILE A 130 -15.23 -13.25 10.29
CA ILE A 130 -16.07 -14.36 9.85
C ILE A 130 -17.26 -14.48 10.82
N GLY A 131 -18.46 -14.26 10.31
CA GLY A 131 -19.69 -14.37 11.09
C GLY A 131 -20.32 -15.76 11.00
N ILE A 132 -20.78 -16.27 12.14
CA ILE A 132 -21.53 -17.53 12.25
C ILE A 132 -22.73 -17.27 13.18
N THR A 133 -23.96 -17.50 12.72
CA THR A 133 -25.16 -17.22 13.53
C THR A 133 -26.05 -18.43 13.73
N THR A 134 -25.46 -19.56 14.15
CA THR A 134 -26.17 -20.84 14.30
C THR A 134 -26.17 -21.32 15.75
N ARG A 135 -27.26 -21.98 16.17
CA ARG A 135 -27.26 -22.82 17.37
C ARG A 135 -26.71 -24.20 17.05
N LEU A 136 -25.93 -24.77 17.96
CA LEU A 136 -25.44 -26.15 17.85
C LEU A 136 -26.38 -27.15 18.50
N TYR A 137 -26.41 -28.35 17.93
CA TYR A 137 -27.26 -29.47 18.36
C TYR A 137 -26.40 -30.73 18.50
N ALA A 138 -26.83 -31.67 19.35
CA ALA A 138 -26.06 -32.87 19.67
C ALA A 138 -25.83 -33.81 18.46
N ASP A 139 -26.63 -33.67 17.40
CA ASP A 139 -26.54 -34.49 16.19
C ASP A 139 -25.53 -33.98 15.15
N GLY A 140 -24.86 -32.85 15.42
CA GLY A 140 -23.86 -32.28 14.52
C GLY A 140 -24.41 -31.83 13.17
N ARG A 141 -25.73 -31.60 13.04
CA ARG A 141 -26.38 -31.20 11.77
C ARG A 141 -25.80 -29.92 11.16
N LYS A 142 -25.19 -29.07 12.00
CA LYS A 142 -24.54 -27.83 11.58
C LYS A 142 -23.09 -28.03 11.13
N ARG A 143 -22.57 -29.26 11.18
CA ARG A 143 -21.23 -29.66 10.73
C ARG A 143 -20.13 -28.81 11.35
N GLU A 144 -20.30 -28.43 12.61
CA GLU A 144 -19.40 -27.55 13.33
C GLU A 144 -17.98 -28.12 13.53
N PHE A 145 -17.79 -29.44 13.33
CA PHE A 145 -16.47 -30.06 13.26
C PHE A 145 -15.60 -29.48 12.12
N LEU A 146 -16.20 -28.95 11.05
CA LEU A 146 -15.47 -28.28 9.98
C LEU A 146 -14.79 -27.00 10.47
N ILE A 147 -15.38 -26.31 11.44
CA ILE A 147 -14.77 -25.13 12.07
C ILE A 147 -13.54 -25.56 12.88
N ASP A 148 -13.65 -26.67 13.63
CA ASP A 148 -12.52 -27.23 14.39
C ASP A 148 -11.34 -27.59 13.47
N ARG A 149 -11.61 -28.09 12.25
CA ARG A 149 -10.57 -28.37 11.25
C ARG A 149 -10.00 -27.11 10.63
N LEU A 150 -10.86 -26.16 10.28
CA LEU A 150 -10.48 -24.91 9.67
C LEU A 150 -9.53 -24.10 10.57
N ILE A 151 -9.81 -24.01 11.87
CA ILE A 151 -8.98 -23.20 12.78
C ILE A 151 -7.57 -23.76 12.98
N MET A 152 -7.31 -25.02 12.60
CA MET A 152 -5.97 -25.61 12.62
C MET A 152 -5.09 -25.13 11.47
N THR A 153 -5.68 -24.59 10.40
CA THR A 153 -4.96 -24.15 9.19
C THR A 153 -4.95 -22.64 9.01
N LEU A 154 -5.92 -21.93 9.62
CA LEU A 154 -6.02 -20.48 9.51
C LEU A 154 -4.96 -19.74 10.32
N ASP A 155 -4.53 -18.61 9.76
CA ASP A 155 -3.64 -17.66 10.44
C ASP A 155 -4.48 -16.75 11.37
N PRO A 156 -4.32 -16.82 12.71
CA PRO A 156 -5.08 -16.00 13.64
C PRO A 156 -4.78 -14.50 13.52
N GLU A 157 -3.70 -14.11 12.84
CA GLU A 157 -3.40 -12.70 12.55
C GLU A 157 -4.14 -12.16 11.33
N LEU A 158 -4.76 -13.03 10.53
CA LEU A 158 -5.53 -12.65 9.35
C LEU A 158 -7.04 -12.80 9.54
N PHE A 159 -7.49 -13.58 10.54
CA PHE A 159 -8.91 -13.88 10.74
C PHE A 159 -9.36 -13.64 12.18
N SER A 160 -10.63 -13.31 12.31
CA SER A 160 -11.36 -13.15 13.58
C SER A 160 -12.78 -13.67 13.40
N PHE A 161 -13.45 -14.02 14.50
CA PHE A 161 -14.77 -14.64 14.45
C PHE A 161 -15.79 -13.87 15.28
N THR A 162 -16.99 -13.74 14.72
CA THR A 162 -18.18 -13.25 15.43
C THR A 162 -19.23 -14.35 15.41
N ILE A 163 -19.55 -14.90 16.57
CA ILE A 163 -20.43 -16.06 16.71
C ILE A 163 -21.66 -15.67 17.52
N MET A 164 -22.85 -15.97 17.02
CA MET A 164 -24.11 -15.83 17.76
C MET A 164 -24.89 -17.15 17.76
N GLY A 165 -25.19 -17.66 18.94
CA GLY A 165 -25.94 -18.89 19.13
C GLY A 165 -25.37 -19.77 20.24
N GLY A 166 -26.23 -20.64 20.75
CA GLY A 166 -25.92 -21.51 21.89
C GLY A 166 -25.18 -22.79 21.49
N GLY A 167 -24.42 -23.35 22.43
CA GLY A 167 -23.68 -24.61 22.27
C GLY A 167 -22.25 -24.46 21.74
N TRP A 168 -21.77 -23.22 21.55
CA TRP A 168 -20.44 -22.91 21.01
C TRP A 168 -19.33 -22.81 22.05
N GLU A 169 -19.62 -22.93 23.35
CA GLU A 169 -18.72 -22.69 24.49
C GLU A 169 -17.34 -23.33 24.31
N SER A 170 -17.34 -24.65 24.04
CA SER A 170 -16.10 -25.43 23.91
C SER A 170 -15.29 -25.04 22.68
N ARG A 171 -15.96 -24.69 21.57
CA ARG A 171 -15.32 -24.27 20.32
C ARG A 171 -14.76 -22.86 20.42
N VAL A 172 -15.52 -21.94 20.99
CA VAL A 172 -15.06 -20.57 21.28
C VAL A 172 -13.82 -20.61 22.16
N SER A 173 -13.78 -21.50 23.16
CA SER A 173 -12.61 -21.69 24.01
C SER A 173 -11.41 -22.18 23.18
N ARG A 174 -11.56 -23.24 22.37
CA ARG A 174 -10.50 -23.72 21.46
C ARG A 174 -10.00 -22.66 20.48
N MET A 175 -10.90 -21.87 19.92
CA MET A 175 -10.54 -20.79 18.99
C MET A 175 -9.70 -19.71 19.67
N LYS A 176 -10.08 -19.33 20.91
CA LYS A 176 -9.30 -18.38 21.71
C LYS A 176 -7.94 -18.96 22.10
N GLU A 177 -7.88 -20.23 22.47
CA GLU A 177 -6.63 -20.96 22.76
C GLU A 177 -5.71 -21.03 21.52
N ALA A 178 -6.29 -21.16 20.33
CA ALA A 178 -5.57 -21.09 19.05
C ALA A 178 -5.17 -19.65 18.64
N GLY A 179 -5.44 -18.64 19.46
CA GLY A 179 -5.02 -17.25 19.25
C GLY A 179 -6.01 -16.38 18.46
N PHE A 180 -7.18 -16.89 18.09
CA PHE A 180 -8.17 -16.09 17.37
C PHE A 180 -8.87 -15.08 18.30
N SER A 181 -9.13 -13.90 17.76
CA SER A 181 -10.07 -12.96 18.37
C SER A 181 -11.50 -13.43 18.10
N VAL A 182 -12.26 -13.72 19.16
CA VAL A 182 -13.63 -14.25 19.07
C VAL A 182 -14.60 -13.42 19.90
N SER A 183 -15.58 -12.81 19.24
CA SER A 183 -16.77 -12.20 19.85
C SER A 183 -17.91 -13.22 19.85
N TRP A 184 -18.41 -13.60 21.02
CA TRP A 184 -19.43 -14.64 21.13
C TRP A 184 -20.66 -14.17 21.92
N PHE A 185 -21.84 -14.39 21.34
CA PHE A 185 -23.15 -14.14 21.91
C PHE A 185 -23.84 -15.51 22.11
N PRO A 186 -24.05 -15.97 23.36
CA PRO A 186 -24.57 -17.32 23.63
C PRO A 186 -26.03 -17.50 23.17
N ASP A 187 -26.79 -16.41 23.15
CA ASP A 187 -28.19 -16.41 22.76
C ASP A 187 -28.42 -15.51 21.55
N PHE A 188 -29.51 -15.78 20.83
CA PHE A 188 -29.93 -14.91 19.74
C PHE A 188 -30.49 -13.61 20.34
N ASP A 189 -29.89 -12.49 19.94
CA ASP A 189 -30.35 -11.14 20.27
C ASP A 189 -30.54 -10.37 18.96
N LEU A 190 -31.78 -10.01 18.64
CA LEU A 190 -32.14 -9.41 17.36
C LEU A 190 -31.40 -8.09 17.12
N ASP A 191 -31.28 -7.26 18.15
CA ASP A 191 -30.64 -5.97 18.05
C ASP A 191 -29.14 -6.12 17.78
N SER A 192 -28.47 -7.03 18.48
CA SER A 192 -27.06 -7.33 18.23
C SER A 192 -26.85 -8.00 16.88
N TYR A 193 -27.77 -8.87 16.46
CA TYR A 193 -27.77 -9.51 15.15
C TYR A 193 -27.83 -8.48 14.01
N GLN A 194 -28.77 -7.54 14.08
CA GLN A 194 -28.92 -6.47 13.09
C GLN A 194 -27.70 -5.56 13.02
N ARG A 195 -27.01 -5.33 14.15
CA ARG A 195 -25.77 -4.55 14.19
C ARG A 195 -24.56 -5.32 13.66
N LEU A 196 -24.46 -6.62 13.96
CA LEU A 196 -23.27 -7.41 13.63
C LEU A 196 -23.20 -7.80 12.16
N ILE A 197 -24.34 -8.17 11.54
CA ILE A 197 -24.35 -8.73 10.18
C ILE A 197 -23.67 -7.78 9.18
N PRO A 198 -24.02 -6.48 9.08
CA PRO A 198 -23.38 -5.57 8.12
C PRO A 198 -21.89 -5.32 8.38
N GLY A 199 -21.39 -5.65 9.57
CA GLY A 199 -19.98 -5.48 9.96
C GLY A 199 -19.09 -6.69 9.65
N LEU A 200 -19.64 -7.77 9.08
CA LEU A 200 -18.90 -8.96 8.72
C LEU A 200 -18.17 -8.77 7.38
N ASP A 201 -17.00 -9.40 7.23
CA ASP A 201 -16.39 -9.55 5.90
C ASP A 201 -16.99 -10.75 5.17
N TYR A 202 -17.16 -11.85 5.90
CA TYR A 202 -17.73 -13.08 5.39
C TYR A 202 -18.76 -13.63 6.37
N TYR A 203 -19.85 -14.19 5.84
CA TYR A 203 -20.80 -14.99 6.59
C TYR A 203 -20.60 -16.46 6.23
N LEU A 204 -20.34 -17.30 7.24
CA LEU A 204 -20.05 -18.72 7.07
C LEU A 204 -21.21 -19.58 7.58
N TYR A 205 -21.67 -20.48 6.72
CA TYR A 205 -22.63 -21.51 7.09
C TYR A 205 -22.17 -22.89 6.60
N THR A 206 -22.06 -23.83 7.54
CA THR A 206 -21.54 -25.19 7.29
C THR A 206 -22.60 -26.28 7.24
N GLY A 207 -23.82 -25.98 7.69
CA GLY A 207 -24.90 -26.95 7.75
C GLY A 207 -25.40 -27.35 6.36
N GLU A 208 -25.80 -28.60 6.23
CA GLU A 208 -26.47 -29.10 5.01
C GLU A 208 -28.00 -29.05 5.13
N ASP A 209 -28.51 -28.33 6.14
CA ASP A 209 -29.92 -27.99 6.22
C ASP A 209 -30.16 -26.62 5.56
N GLU A 210 -31.22 -26.53 4.75
CA GLU A 210 -31.69 -25.29 4.12
C GLU A 210 -32.25 -24.30 5.17
N GLY A 211 -32.09 -24.53 6.48
CA GLY A 211 -32.82 -23.81 7.51
C GLY A 211 -32.20 -22.48 7.95
N GLN A 212 -31.12 -21.99 7.31
CA GLN A 212 -30.35 -20.86 7.85
C GLN A 212 -30.64 -19.53 7.13
N ILE A 213 -31.67 -18.83 7.61
CA ILE A 213 -32.09 -17.51 7.11
C ILE A 213 -30.95 -16.48 7.14
N GLY A 214 -29.99 -16.61 8.06
CA GLY A 214 -28.85 -15.69 8.13
C GLY A 214 -27.99 -15.61 6.86
N VAL A 215 -28.06 -16.62 5.98
CA VAL A 215 -27.47 -16.53 4.63
C VAL A 215 -28.14 -15.41 3.80
N LEU A 216 -29.47 -15.32 3.84
CA LEU A 216 -30.23 -14.30 3.12
C LEU A 216 -29.99 -12.90 3.71
N ASP A 217 -29.93 -12.79 5.04
CA ASP A 217 -29.65 -11.52 5.70
C ASP A 217 -28.24 -11.01 5.40
N ALA A 218 -27.25 -11.91 5.36
CA ALA A 218 -25.89 -11.58 4.94
C ALA A 218 -25.86 -11.06 3.49
N LEU A 219 -26.54 -11.75 2.56
CA LEU A 219 -26.66 -11.28 1.18
C LEU A 219 -27.36 -9.92 1.09
N ALA A 220 -28.45 -9.72 1.83
CA ALA A 220 -29.17 -8.45 1.88
C ALA A 220 -28.32 -7.30 2.43
N ALA A 221 -27.40 -7.60 3.34
CA ALA A 221 -26.43 -6.65 3.89
C ALA A 221 -25.20 -6.42 2.98
N GLY A 222 -25.08 -7.12 1.85
CA GLY A 222 -23.93 -7.04 0.96
C GLY A 222 -22.67 -7.76 1.48
N VAL A 223 -22.84 -8.68 2.43
CA VAL A 223 -21.76 -9.49 3.00
C VAL A 223 -21.47 -10.69 2.11
N SER A 224 -20.18 -11.01 1.92
CA SER A 224 -19.80 -12.19 1.14
C SER A 224 -20.15 -13.48 1.87
N VAL A 225 -20.80 -14.42 1.20
CA VAL A 225 -21.24 -15.68 1.81
C VAL A 225 -20.32 -16.84 1.43
N ILE A 226 -20.01 -17.69 2.39
CA ILE A 226 -19.36 -18.99 2.25
C ILE A 226 -20.35 -20.05 2.77
N THR A 227 -20.89 -20.88 1.88
CA THR A 227 -21.94 -21.86 2.27
C THR A 227 -21.93 -23.13 1.42
N THR A 228 -22.77 -24.10 1.77
CA THR A 228 -22.97 -25.32 0.97
C THR A 228 -23.92 -25.06 -0.22
N PRO A 229 -23.68 -25.69 -1.38
CA PRO A 229 -24.49 -25.50 -2.59
C PRO A 229 -25.77 -26.35 -2.56
N GLN A 230 -26.82 -25.85 -1.90
CA GLN A 230 -28.10 -26.56 -1.72
C GLN A 230 -29.29 -25.60 -1.62
N GLY A 231 -30.50 -26.11 -1.89
CA GLY A 231 -31.74 -25.39 -1.67
C GLY A 231 -31.76 -23.97 -2.23
N TYR A 232 -32.33 -23.04 -1.46
CA TYR A 232 -32.38 -21.63 -1.85
C TYR A 232 -31.00 -20.97 -1.97
N HIS A 233 -29.91 -21.57 -1.48
CA HIS A 233 -28.57 -21.04 -1.76
C HIS A 233 -28.26 -21.13 -3.26
N LEU A 234 -28.88 -22.05 -4.00
CA LEU A 234 -28.74 -22.17 -5.45
C LEU A 234 -29.75 -21.30 -6.21
N ASP A 235 -30.84 -20.89 -5.56
CA ASP A 235 -31.92 -20.11 -6.17
C ASP A 235 -31.65 -18.60 -6.17
N VAL A 236 -30.72 -18.12 -5.34
CA VAL A 236 -30.30 -16.71 -5.38
C VAL A 236 -29.65 -16.38 -6.73
N ALA A 237 -29.70 -15.09 -7.10
CA ALA A 237 -29.14 -14.62 -8.36
C ALA A 237 -27.70 -15.12 -8.59
N SER A 238 -27.42 -15.55 -9.82
CA SER A 238 -26.11 -16.08 -10.19
C SER A 238 -24.98 -15.13 -9.80
N GLY A 239 -23.97 -15.65 -9.11
CA GLY A 239 -22.82 -14.89 -8.60
C GLY A 239 -23.06 -14.15 -7.28
N ALA A 240 -24.26 -14.20 -6.68
CA ALA A 240 -24.53 -13.58 -5.38
C ALA A 240 -23.75 -14.25 -4.24
N ILE A 241 -23.58 -15.57 -4.30
CA ILE A 241 -22.74 -16.33 -3.37
C ILE A 241 -21.40 -16.61 -4.07
N PRO A 242 -20.30 -15.97 -3.62
CA PRO A 242 -19.00 -16.13 -4.27
C PRO A 242 -18.32 -17.46 -3.94
N PHE A 243 -18.67 -18.12 -2.82
CA PHE A 243 -17.97 -19.31 -2.35
C PHE A 243 -18.95 -20.42 -1.94
N PHE A 244 -18.91 -21.52 -2.69
CA PHE A 244 -19.53 -22.78 -2.32
C PHE A 244 -18.50 -23.82 -1.93
N PHE A 245 -18.85 -24.69 -0.99
CA PHE A 245 -18.05 -25.86 -0.64
C PHE A 245 -18.95 -27.05 -0.25
N ARG A 246 -18.45 -28.27 -0.44
CA ARG A 246 -19.08 -29.53 -0.01
C ARG A 246 -18.21 -30.31 0.97
N SER A 247 -16.90 -30.12 0.89
CA SER A 247 -15.91 -30.87 1.67
C SER A 247 -15.04 -29.95 2.54
N GLU A 248 -14.36 -30.55 3.51
CA GLU A 248 -13.33 -29.87 4.33
C GLU A 248 -12.24 -29.24 3.44
N ASN A 249 -11.74 -29.98 2.45
CA ASN A 249 -10.70 -29.48 1.54
C ASN A 249 -11.18 -28.29 0.71
N GLU A 250 -12.43 -28.29 0.26
CA GLU A 250 -13.01 -27.14 -0.46
C GLU A 250 -13.16 -25.93 0.46
N LEU A 251 -13.61 -26.12 1.70
CA LEU A 251 -13.69 -25.04 2.68
C LEU A 251 -12.30 -24.44 2.96
N ILE A 252 -11.29 -25.28 3.19
CA ILE A 252 -9.90 -24.83 3.39
C ILE A 252 -9.41 -24.06 2.17
N SER A 253 -9.65 -24.58 0.96
CA SER A 253 -9.27 -23.93 -0.30
C SER A 253 -9.90 -22.53 -0.47
N VAL A 254 -11.17 -22.35 -0.05
CA VAL A 254 -11.81 -21.02 -0.02
C VAL A 254 -11.01 -20.07 0.86
N PHE A 255 -10.65 -20.47 2.08
CA PHE A 255 -9.89 -19.62 2.99
C PHE A 255 -8.43 -19.40 2.55
N ASP A 256 -7.81 -20.38 1.90
CA ASP A 256 -6.50 -20.24 1.27
C ASP A 256 -6.52 -19.17 0.18
N SER A 257 -7.59 -19.12 -0.62
CA SER A 257 -7.76 -18.08 -1.65
C SER A 257 -7.86 -16.67 -1.04
N ILE A 258 -8.61 -16.53 0.06
CA ILE A 258 -8.74 -15.26 0.80
C ILE A 258 -7.38 -14.87 1.40
N THR A 259 -6.67 -15.83 1.98
CA THR A 259 -5.32 -15.63 2.53
C THR A 259 -4.33 -15.21 1.46
N ALA A 260 -4.36 -15.87 0.30
CA ALA A 260 -3.50 -15.54 -0.84
C ALA A 260 -3.76 -14.11 -1.35
N GLU A 261 -5.02 -13.68 -1.42
CA GLU A 261 -5.39 -12.32 -1.80
C GLU A 261 -4.83 -11.27 -0.82
N ILE A 262 -4.95 -11.53 0.49
CA ILE A 262 -4.37 -10.66 1.52
C ILE A 262 -2.85 -10.59 1.36
N ARG A 263 -2.18 -11.76 1.30
CA ARG A 263 -0.73 -11.87 1.18
C ARG A 263 -0.19 -11.25 -0.11
N GLN A 264 -0.91 -11.37 -1.21
CA GLN A 264 -0.55 -10.74 -2.48
C GLN A 264 -0.54 -9.22 -2.35
N ARG A 265 -1.60 -8.63 -1.77
CA ARG A 265 -1.67 -7.19 -1.56
C ARG A 265 -0.56 -6.70 -0.63
N THR A 266 -0.36 -7.36 0.49
CA THR A 266 0.65 -6.94 1.49
C THR A 266 2.07 -7.17 1.00
N GLY A 267 2.29 -8.28 0.28
CA GLY A 267 3.57 -8.63 -0.34
C GLY A 267 3.97 -7.68 -1.48
N SER A 268 3.01 -7.02 -2.13
CA SER A 268 3.32 -6.08 -3.23
C SER A 268 4.18 -4.88 -2.81
N VAL A 269 4.24 -4.59 -1.51
CA VAL A 269 4.99 -3.47 -0.92
C VAL A 269 5.89 -3.90 0.25
N SER A 270 6.11 -5.21 0.44
CA SER A 270 6.92 -5.73 1.57
C SER A 270 8.36 -5.23 1.51
N ASP A 271 8.87 -5.02 0.31
CA ASP A 271 10.24 -4.57 0.04
C ASP A 271 10.39 -3.05 0.01
N TRP A 272 9.31 -2.29 0.19
CA TRP A 272 9.35 -0.84 0.18
C TRP A 272 9.61 -0.34 1.60
N THR A 273 10.81 -0.63 2.13
CA THR A 273 11.20 -0.27 3.50
C THR A 273 12.14 0.94 3.51
N TRP A 274 12.20 1.65 4.64
CA TRP A 274 13.12 2.78 4.82
C TRP A 274 14.59 2.40 4.63
N GLU A 275 14.99 1.21 5.09
CA GLU A 275 16.33 0.67 4.88
C GLU A 275 16.64 0.50 3.39
N LYS A 276 15.77 -0.19 2.65
CA LYS A 276 15.95 -0.42 1.19
C LYS A 276 15.91 0.90 0.42
N TYR A 277 15.03 1.84 0.80
CA TYR A 277 14.96 3.18 0.21
C TYR A 277 16.27 3.95 0.38
N THR A 278 16.80 3.97 1.59
CA THR A 278 18.04 4.68 1.95
C THR A 278 19.25 4.04 1.26
N LYS A 279 19.32 2.71 1.23
CA LYS A 279 20.38 1.97 0.52
C LYS A 279 20.42 2.30 -0.97
N LYS A 280 19.26 2.37 -1.63
CA LYS A 280 19.18 2.77 -3.06
C LYS A 280 19.65 4.20 -3.29
N HIS A 281 19.36 5.12 -2.37
CA HIS A 281 19.89 6.49 -2.43
C HIS A 281 21.41 6.52 -2.26
N LEU A 282 21.92 5.80 -1.27
CA LEU A 282 23.35 5.66 -1.03
C LEU A 282 24.10 5.14 -2.26
N GLU A 283 23.54 4.15 -2.96
CA GLU A 283 24.10 3.62 -4.21
C GLU A 283 24.16 4.69 -5.32
N ILE A 284 23.07 5.46 -5.49
CA ILE A 284 23.04 6.59 -6.43
C ILE A 284 24.12 7.61 -6.08
N TRP A 285 24.23 7.98 -4.81
CA TRP A 285 25.17 8.98 -4.34
C TRP A 285 26.62 8.56 -4.48
N LEU A 286 26.96 7.32 -4.12
CA LEU A 286 28.30 6.77 -4.31
C LEU A 286 28.70 6.75 -5.79
N TYR A 287 27.77 6.41 -6.69
CA TYR A 287 28.02 6.48 -8.13
C TYR A 287 28.32 7.91 -8.58
N LEU A 288 27.47 8.87 -8.22
CA LEU A 288 27.62 10.26 -8.62
C LEU A 288 28.90 10.89 -8.06
N HIS A 289 29.20 10.64 -6.79
CA HIS A 289 30.41 11.12 -6.13
C HIS A 289 31.69 10.54 -6.76
N ASN A 290 31.75 9.22 -6.99
CA ASN A 290 32.90 8.61 -7.65
C ASN A 290 33.08 9.10 -9.08
N LYS A 291 31.98 9.30 -9.81
CA LYS A 291 31.99 9.87 -11.16
C LYS A 291 32.53 11.29 -11.17
N ALA A 292 32.16 12.13 -10.20
CA ALA A 292 32.68 13.48 -10.05
C ALA A 292 34.20 13.51 -9.76
N HIS A 293 34.71 12.47 -9.08
CA HIS A 293 36.14 12.32 -8.79
C HIS A 293 36.91 11.40 -9.75
N HIS A 294 36.34 11.05 -10.91
CA HIS A 294 36.97 10.18 -11.92
C HIS A 294 37.48 8.83 -11.38
N LYS A 295 36.86 8.29 -10.33
CA LYS A 295 37.21 6.98 -9.75
C LYS A 295 36.49 5.87 -10.51
N SER A 296 37.16 4.72 -10.69
CA SER A 296 36.50 3.53 -11.24
C SER A 296 35.42 3.04 -10.28
N VAL A 297 34.27 2.63 -10.81
CA VAL A 297 33.15 2.15 -10.00
C VAL A 297 32.91 0.69 -10.34
N ALA A 298 33.13 -0.19 -9.35
CA ALA A 298 32.69 -1.57 -9.42
C ALA A 298 31.21 -1.61 -9.01
N PHE A 299 30.33 -2.05 -9.91
CA PHE A 299 28.90 -2.12 -9.65
C PHE A 299 28.47 -3.55 -9.32
N SER A 300 27.76 -3.73 -8.21
CA SER A 300 26.93 -4.93 -8.02
C SER A 300 25.67 -4.77 -8.86
N GLN A 301 25.44 -5.68 -9.80
CA GLN A 301 24.23 -5.72 -10.61
C GLN A 301 23.02 -6.05 -9.72
N PHE A 302 22.29 -5.04 -9.27
CA PHE A 302 20.94 -5.28 -8.75
C PHE A 302 20.01 -5.59 -9.91
N GLN A 303 19.10 -6.54 -9.72
CA GLN A 303 18.15 -6.97 -10.76
C GLN A 303 17.00 -5.98 -10.98
N ASN A 304 16.81 -5.01 -10.09
CA ASN A 304 15.67 -4.10 -10.12
C ASN A 304 15.91 -2.88 -11.01
N PRO A 305 14.92 -2.42 -11.80
CA PRO A 305 15.09 -1.32 -12.75
C PRO A 305 15.18 0.08 -12.09
N ASP A 306 14.84 0.20 -10.81
CA ASP A 306 14.85 1.47 -10.07
C ASP A 306 16.23 1.80 -9.47
N GLY A 307 16.33 2.93 -8.77
CA GLY A 307 17.56 3.36 -8.11
C GLY A 307 18.68 3.70 -9.09
N LEU A 308 19.88 3.17 -8.84
CA LEU A 308 21.04 3.43 -9.68
C LEU A 308 20.88 2.91 -11.13
N ASN A 309 20.21 1.78 -11.31
CA ASN A 309 19.97 1.21 -12.64
C ASN A 309 19.14 2.15 -13.51
N GLY A 310 18.23 2.92 -12.91
CA GLY A 310 17.49 3.96 -13.63
C GLY A 310 18.37 5.09 -14.17
N LEU A 311 19.54 5.36 -13.56
CA LEU A 311 20.52 6.34 -14.07
C LEU A 311 21.46 5.75 -15.13
N ILE A 312 21.93 4.51 -14.91
CA ILE A 312 22.97 3.88 -15.75
C ILE A 312 22.38 3.23 -17.01
N ASN A 313 21.23 2.55 -16.91
CA ASN A 313 20.60 1.88 -18.04
C ASN A 313 19.79 2.88 -18.87
N VAL A 314 20.49 3.59 -19.77
CA VAL A 314 19.89 4.50 -20.76
C VAL A 314 19.39 3.74 -22.00
N GLN A 315 19.15 2.43 -21.92
CA GLN A 315 18.48 1.75 -23.03
C GLN A 315 17.04 2.29 -23.13
N SER A 316 16.71 2.76 -24.33
CA SER A 316 15.49 3.48 -24.65
C SER A 316 14.25 2.77 -24.11
N VAL A 317 13.53 3.42 -23.22
CA VAL A 317 12.15 3.03 -22.90
C VAL A 317 11.35 3.19 -24.19
N THR A 318 11.10 2.10 -24.90
CA THR A 318 10.18 2.10 -26.02
C THR A 318 8.80 2.38 -25.45
N LEU A 319 8.33 3.64 -25.59
CA LEU A 319 6.98 4.02 -25.23
C LEU A 319 6.01 3.15 -26.03
N THR A 320 5.41 2.15 -25.37
CA THR A 320 4.37 1.33 -25.99
C THR A 320 3.19 2.23 -26.40
N GLN A 321 2.57 1.95 -27.55
CA GLN A 321 1.49 2.75 -28.16
C GLN A 321 0.32 3.08 -27.22
N LYS A 322 0.13 2.31 -26.13
CA LYS A 322 -0.80 2.60 -25.02
C LYS A 322 -0.56 3.97 -24.36
N TRP A 323 0.70 4.44 -24.29
CA TRP A 323 1.07 5.73 -23.69
C TRP A 323 0.71 6.94 -24.56
N VAL A 324 0.77 6.80 -25.89
CA VAL A 324 0.36 7.87 -26.82
C VAL A 324 -1.16 8.14 -26.71
N LEU A 325 -1.95 7.11 -26.42
CA LEU A 325 -3.39 7.24 -26.15
C LEU A 325 -3.69 7.93 -24.82
N LEU A 326 -2.90 7.66 -23.76
CA LEU A 326 -3.00 8.37 -22.48
C LEU A 326 -2.64 9.86 -22.62
N GLN A 327 -1.65 10.22 -23.44
CA GLN A 327 -1.34 11.63 -23.75
C GLN A 327 -2.49 12.35 -24.48
N LYS A 328 -3.20 11.68 -25.39
CA LYS A 328 -4.40 12.22 -26.04
C LYS A 328 -5.53 12.45 -25.03
N ASN A 329 -5.78 11.48 -24.14
CA ASN A 329 -6.80 11.61 -23.09
C ASN A 329 -6.44 12.66 -22.03
N TRP A 330 -5.15 12.82 -21.70
CA TRP A 330 -4.68 13.87 -20.78
C TRP A 330 -4.86 15.27 -21.39
N LYS A 331 -4.52 15.47 -22.68
CA LYS A 331 -4.82 16.72 -23.42
C LYS A 331 -6.32 17.02 -23.50
N ILE A 332 -7.18 16.00 -23.66
CA ILE A 332 -8.65 16.15 -23.65
C ILE A 332 -9.15 16.57 -22.26
N ARG A 333 -8.63 15.96 -21.18
CA ARG A 333 -8.98 16.32 -19.79
C ARG A 333 -8.49 17.73 -19.40
N TRP A 334 -7.38 18.18 -19.99
CA TRP A 334 -6.83 19.53 -19.80
C TRP A 334 -7.61 20.60 -20.57
N LYS A 335 -8.00 20.34 -21.83
CA LYS A 335 -8.84 21.29 -22.61
C LYS A 335 -10.28 21.35 -22.10
N GLY A 336 -10.78 20.31 -21.45
CA GLY A 336 -12.12 20.26 -20.86
C GLY A 336 -12.32 21.06 -19.56
N LYS A 337 -11.27 21.62 -18.96
CA LYS A 337 -11.35 22.37 -17.69
C LYS A 337 -11.36 23.90 -17.83
N ILE A 338 -11.44 24.44 -19.05
CA ILE A 338 -11.68 25.87 -19.31
C ILE A 338 -13.06 26.04 -19.95
N ARG A 339 -14.12 25.72 -19.20
CA ARG A 339 -15.48 26.29 -19.30
C ARG A 339 -16.42 25.45 -18.44
N THR A 340 -16.63 25.88 -17.19
CA THR A 340 -17.92 25.88 -16.49
C THR A 340 -17.72 26.42 -15.08
N LYS A 341 -17.92 27.74 -14.91
CA LYS A 341 -18.36 28.30 -13.64
C LYS A 341 -19.80 27.84 -13.43
N ARG A 342 -20.03 26.74 -12.70
CA ARG A 342 -21.22 26.48 -11.86
C ARG A 342 -21.27 25.03 -11.38
N LYS A 343 -21.57 24.88 -10.08
CA LYS A 343 -22.04 23.69 -9.35
C LYS A 343 -21.01 22.59 -9.03
N TYR A 344 -20.39 22.73 -7.86
CA TYR A 344 -20.16 21.59 -6.96
C TYR A 344 -20.62 21.99 -5.55
N ARG A 345 -21.87 21.64 -5.22
CA ARG A 345 -22.48 21.78 -3.87
C ARG A 345 -22.57 20.42 -3.16
N PHE A 346 -21.77 19.45 -3.56
CA PHE A 346 -21.73 18.12 -2.95
C PHE A 346 -20.28 17.73 -2.72
N LEU A 347 -19.73 18.13 -1.56
CA LEU A 347 -18.53 17.58 -0.90
C LEU A 347 -18.36 18.24 0.49
N ARG A 348 -19.48 18.43 1.23
CA ARG A 348 -19.51 19.02 2.58
C ARG A 348 -20.01 18.03 3.67
N PRO A 349 -19.51 16.78 3.72
CA PRO A 349 -19.44 16.13 5.04
C PRO A 349 -18.17 15.30 5.28
N PHE A 350 -16.97 15.83 4.98
CA PHE A 350 -15.71 15.23 5.46
C PHE A 350 -14.78 16.21 6.21
N LEU A 351 -15.27 17.41 6.51
CA LEU A 351 -14.53 18.49 7.20
C LEU A 351 -15.23 18.96 8.49
N ARG A 352 -15.91 18.07 9.21
CA ARG A 352 -16.52 18.38 10.52
C ARG A 352 -16.23 17.35 11.61
N PHE A 353 -15.13 16.62 11.49
CA PHE A 353 -14.63 15.73 12.55
C PHE A 353 -13.23 16.12 13.07
N LEU A 354 -12.77 17.33 12.76
CA LEU A 354 -11.46 17.84 13.22
C LEU A 354 -11.54 19.23 13.86
N GLU A 355 -12.72 19.62 14.36
CA GLU A 355 -12.90 20.79 15.23
C GLU A 355 -13.88 20.46 16.37
N SER A 356 -13.61 19.37 17.08
CA SER A 356 -14.10 19.10 18.45
C SER A 356 -13.09 18.26 19.21
#